data_AF-A0A9P1DYP8-F1
#
_entry.id   AF-A0A9P1DYP8-F1
#
_cell.length_a   1.000
_cell.length_b   1.000
_cell.length_c   1.000
_cell.angle_alpha   90.00
_cell.angle_beta   90.00
_cell.angle_gamma   90.00
#
_symmetry.space_group_name_H-M   'P 1'
#
loop_
_entity.id
_entity.type
_entity.pdbx_description
1 polymer ?
#
loop_
_entity_poly.entity_id
_entity_poly.type
_entity_poly.pdbx_seq_one_letter_code
_entity_poly.pdbx_strand_id
1 'polypeptide(L)'
;MAPSIMISLKSLIVFLLPMSFVCTVSSKSPFAKHIPDKNAVLKFNTNFFQNNAEVPDVFQKPDFDMDYSASYWEVTKEFVGVSAMHMQLMINNKVVFYDTTNLGPSALRHNPEWCRKLPNGRTDCWAHGIIFDPNSGDVRTLKINLNPWCSSGGLSTSGKLISTGGSDEGSRSIRILEPCDTCDFHEGGTGLSTFRWYASQQMLENGDIILVGGRGAHNYEIFPPDQLKFPIQQFGLPFLMETTDGYLENNLYPFVYLLPDGTVFVFANDRSVIINPRTGEVVRELPKLLGGSRNYPASGQSALLPLKLTSNTNDGDFVKAEVLVCGGNSHDAFRYTEKAPRKFPPALKDCGRIVANQEGAEWDIEEMPSGRVMGDMLILPTGDLLLINGAKAGTSAWDAAEEPNFTPVLYSPEKPKWQRFNKLKPSQIPRMYHSSSAVLPDGKVLVAGSNTHATYDFKAKYPTEMRVEKFSPPYLAAEMAQFRPQIMEEFSDKQLIYGQNFKVYINLTAEVVMGDIKVTMYPPPFTTHGFSQGQRMLILGLNEVTNTVISVVAPPSGKLAPPGYYLIFVVHRGVPSKGMWVQIQ
;
A
#
# COMPACT_ATOMS: atom_id res chain seq x y z
N MET A 1 24.51 61.52 13.05
CA MET A 1 25.42 61.16 14.15
C MET A 1 26.08 59.83 13.79
N ALA A 2 27.37 59.88 13.44
CA ALA A 2 28.30 58.74 13.41
C ALA A 2 28.78 58.46 14.86
N PRO A 3 29.53 57.38 15.21
CA PRO A 3 30.57 56.65 14.44
C PRO A 3 30.36 55.10 14.41
N SER A 4 30.93 54.24 13.56
CA SER A 4 32.28 54.00 13.00
C SER A 4 33.34 53.48 13.99
N ILE A 5 33.87 52.26 13.76
CA ILE A 5 35.25 51.70 13.95
C ILE A 5 35.15 50.16 13.75
N MET A 6 35.69 49.53 12.70
CA MET A 6 37.08 49.17 12.29
C MET A 6 37.71 47.92 12.94
N ILE A 7 37.82 46.84 12.13
CA ILE A 7 39.01 46.02 11.74
C ILE A 7 39.96 45.44 12.82
N SER A 8 40.23 44.13 12.78
CA SER A 8 41.60 43.57 12.62
C SER A 8 41.66 42.07 12.29
N LEU A 9 42.53 41.76 11.33
CA LEU A 9 43.07 40.47 10.87
C LEU A 9 44.26 39.97 11.73
N LYS A 10 44.67 38.72 11.44
CA LYS A 10 45.98 38.00 11.61
C LYS A 10 45.99 36.93 12.71
N SER A 11 46.68 35.78 12.63
CA SER A 11 47.37 34.94 11.63
C SER A 11 48.13 33.85 12.43
N LEU A 12 48.22 32.60 11.96
CA LEU A 12 49.33 31.60 12.07
C LEU A 12 48.77 30.23 11.60
N ILE A 13 49.14 29.59 10.48
CA ILE A 13 50.40 28.97 10.02
C ILE A 13 50.92 27.85 10.93
N VAL A 14 50.97 26.59 10.42
CA VAL A 14 52.19 25.72 10.29
C VAL A 14 51.86 24.30 9.72
N PHE A 15 52.54 23.96 8.59
CA PHE A 15 53.08 22.69 8.00
C PHE A 15 52.19 21.44 7.71
N LEU A 16 52.06 20.91 6.47
CA LEU A 16 52.97 20.22 5.49
C LEU A 16 53.26 18.72 5.83
N LEU A 17 52.53 17.75 5.22
CA LEU A 17 52.89 16.83 4.10
C LEU A 17 53.35 15.39 4.53
N PRO A 18 53.23 14.36 3.64
CA PRO A 18 52.99 12.94 3.96
C PRO A 18 54.19 12.02 3.67
N MET A 19 54.13 10.73 4.01
CA MET A 19 54.83 9.67 3.25
C MET A 19 54.40 8.25 3.62
N SER A 20 54.14 7.46 2.57
CA SER A 20 54.13 6.00 2.53
C SER A 20 55.56 5.44 2.55
N PHE A 21 55.80 4.22 3.05
CA PHE A 21 56.78 3.28 2.46
C PHE A 21 56.63 1.85 3.02
N VAL A 22 57.10 0.91 2.20
CA VAL A 22 56.92 -0.54 2.19
C VAL A 22 58.28 -1.25 2.39
N CYS A 23 58.23 -2.51 2.88
CA CYS A 23 59.20 -3.64 2.70
C CYS A 23 60.47 -3.76 3.61
N THR A 24 60.52 -4.80 4.49
CA THR A 24 61.29 -6.10 4.42
C THR A 24 62.70 -6.06 5.07
N VAL A 25 63.34 -7.08 5.71
CA VAL A 25 63.70 -8.47 5.33
C VAL A 25 64.38 -9.24 6.53
N SER A 26 64.11 -10.57 6.66
CA SER A 26 64.98 -11.76 7.03
C SER A 26 65.67 -12.02 8.38
N SER A 27 65.54 -13.26 8.88
CA SER A 27 66.56 -14.36 8.92
C SER A 27 66.19 -15.41 10.00
N LYS A 28 66.48 -16.72 10.02
CA LYS A 28 67.30 -17.72 9.26
C LYS A 28 66.87 -19.15 9.73
N SER A 29 67.12 -20.18 8.90
CA SER A 29 66.87 -21.65 9.10
C SER A 29 67.84 -22.36 10.09
N PRO A 30 67.83 -23.71 10.39
CA PRO A 30 67.82 -24.86 9.44
C PRO A 30 67.15 -26.20 9.87
N PHE A 31 67.17 -27.16 8.91
CA PHE A 31 67.13 -28.64 8.97
C PHE A 31 65.90 -29.37 8.42
N ALA A 32 66.19 -30.27 7.47
CA ALA A 32 65.29 -31.11 6.70
C ALA A 32 65.69 -32.59 6.82
N LYS A 33 64.69 -33.49 6.92
CA LYS A 33 64.52 -34.76 6.14
C LYS A 33 63.58 -35.74 6.87
N HIS A 34 62.40 -36.00 6.30
CA HIS A 34 61.89 -37.31 5.85
C HIS A 34 60.44 -37.20 5.35
N ILE A 35 60.14 -37.91 4.26
CA ILE A 35 58.86 -37.96 3.49
C ILE A 35 58.15 -39.29 3.85
N PRO A 36 56.81 -39.35 4.00
CA PRO A 36 55.95 -39.75 2.87
C PRO A 36 54.65 -38.95 2.71
N ASP A 37 54.20 -38.87 1.45
CA ASP A 37 52.94 -38.34 0.91
C ASP A 37 51.75 -38.19 1.87
N LYS A 38 51.20 -36.97 1.96
CA LYS A 38 49.75 -36.66 1.94
C LYS A 38 49.52 -35.20 1.50
N ASN A 39 48.77 -35.00 0.42
CA ASN A 39 48.15 -33.72 0.09
C ASN A 39 47.16 -33.33 1.20
N ALA A 40 47.48 -32.28 1.96
CA ALA A 40 46.56 -31.63 2.89
C ALA A 40 46.80 -30.11 2.86
N VAL A 41 45.96 -29.39 2.13
CA VAL A 41 45.80 -27.94 2.27
C VAL A 41 44.95 -27.71 3.53
N LEU A 42 45.57 -27.20 4.59
CA LEU A 42 44.90 -26.69 5.78
C LEU A 42 44.13 -25.42 5.42
N LYS A 43 42.82 -25.56 5.18
CA LYS A 43 41.87 -24.45 5.23
C LYS A 43 41.54 -24.18 6.70
N PHE A 44 41.77 -22.95 7.14
CA PHE A 44 41.27 -22.47 8.43
C PHE A 44 39.75 -22.50 8.43
N ASN A 45 39.22 -23.13 9.47
CA ASN A 45 37.82 -23.45 9.65
C ASN A 45 37.16 -22.29 10.41
N THR A 46 36.48 -21.40 9.70
CA THR A 46 35.53 -20.43 10.28
C THR A 46 34.13 -20.86 9.88
N ASN A 47 33.62 -21.91 10.53
CA ASN A 47 32.22 -22.30 10.48
C ASN A 47 31.57 -21.94 11.81
N PHE A 48 30.97 -20.76 11.90
CA PHE A 48 29.86 -20.49 12.81
C PHE A 48 28.93 -19.50 12.14
N PHE A 49 27.65 -19.91 12.00
CA PHE A 49 26.50 -19.21 11.41
C PHE A 49 26.38 -19.18 9.88
N GLN A 50 26.12 -20.36 9.30
CA GLN A 50 25.23 -20.49 8.14
C GLN A 50 24.25 -21.63 8.40
N ASN A 51 23.22 -21.35 9.20
CA ASN A 51 21.97 -22.12 9.18
C ASN A 51 20.95 -21.26 8.43
N ASN A 52 21.08 -21.20 7.10
CA ASN A 52 19.92 -20.93 6.26
C ASN A 52 19.11 -22.22 6.24
N ALA A 53 18.27 -22.40 7.25
CA ALA A 53 17.16 -23.32 7.13
C ALA A 53 16.23 -22.72 6.08
N GLU A 54 16.33 -23.21 4.84
CA GLU A 54 15.23 -23.10 3.90
C GLU A 54 13.98 -23.61 4.62
N VAL A 55 13.00 -22.73 4.77
CA VAL A 55 11.67 -23.11 5.27
C VAL A 55 11.19 -24.23 4.34
N PRO A 56 10.93 -25.45 4.84
CA PRO A 56 10.40 -26.51 4.00
C PRO A 56 9.12 -25.98 3.34
N ASP A 57 8.95 -26.24 2.05
CA ASP A 57 7.71 -25.96 1.35
C ASP A 57 6.62 -26.86 1.97
N VAL A 58 5.92 -26.37 2.99
CA VAL A 58 4.94 -27.16 3.77
C VAL A 58 3.65 -27.38 2.96
N PHE A 59 3.52 -26.86 1.74
CA PHE A 59 2.38 -27.18 0.87
C PHE A 59 2.63 -28.51 0.13
N GLN A 60 2.26 -29.64 0.77
CA GLN A 60 2.43 -30.97 0.16
C GLN A 60 1.69 -31.14 -1.17
N LYS A 61 0.67 -30.31 -1.45
CA LYS A 61 -0.04 -30.27 -2.74
C LYS A 61 0.02 -28.85 -3.32
N PRO A 62 0.19 -28.71 -4.65
CA PRO A 62 0.10 -27.42 -5.30
C PRO A 62 -1.30 -26.82 -5.16
N ASP A 63 -1.44 -25.52 -5.35
CA ASP A 63 -2.76 -24.88 -5.51
C ASP A 63 -3.59 -25.55 -6.61
N PHE A 64 -4.92 -25.42 -6.55
CA PHE A 64 -5.79 -25.89 -7.64
C PHE A 64 -5.48 -25.13 -8.93
N ASP A 65 -5.52 -25.84 -10.06
CA ASP A 65 -5.38 -25.21 -11.38
C ASP A 65 -6.55 -24.26 -11.63
N MET A 66 -6.25 -22.97 -11.72
CA MET A 66 -7.23 -21.90 -11.91
C MET A 66 -7.34 -21.54 -13.39
N ASP A 67 -8.57 -21.53 -13.93
CA ASP A 67 -8.82 -20.91 -15.23
C ASP A 67 -8.92 -19.38 -15.07
N TYR A 68 -7.84 -18.68 -15.45
CA TYR A 68 -7.80 -17.21 -15.40
C TYR A 68 -8.89 -16.53 -16.23
N SER A 69 -9.42 -17.20 -17.26
CA SER A 69 -10.51 -16.69 -18.10
C SER A 69 -11.89 -16.74 -17.43
N ALA A 70 -12.03 -17.53 -16.36
CA ALA A 70 -13.25 -17.64 -15.55
C ALA A 70 -13.49 -16.43 -14.63
N SER A 71 -12.53 -15.50 -14.55
CA SER A 71 -12.76 -14.21 -13.89
C SER A 71 -13.93 -13.45 -14.52
N TYR A 72 -14.68 -12.70 -13.71
CA TYR A 72 -15.97 -12.14 -14.13
C TYR A 72 -16.18 -10.71 -13.61
N TRP A 73 -16.89 -9.91 -14.41
CA TRP A 73 -17.25 -8.52 -14.10
C TRP A 73 -18.77 -8.39 -14.06
N GLU A 74 -19.27 -7.70 -13.03
CA GLU A 74 -20.67 -7.30 -12.92
C GLU A 74 -20.79 -5.82 -12.59
N VAL A 75 -21.69 -5.11 -13.27
CA VAL A 75 -22.11 -3.78 -12.86
C VAL A 75 -23.18 -3.95 -11.78
N THR A 76 -22.84 -3.65 -10.52
CA THR A 76 -23.76 -3.79 -9.39
C THR A 76 -24.61 -2.54 -9.15
N LYS A 77 -24.19 -1.39 -9.69
CA LYS A 77 -24.95 -0.15 -9.63
C LYS A 77 -24.67 0.68 -10.88
N GLU A 78 -25.73 1.07 -11.59
CA GLU A 78 -25.58 1.87 -12.82
C GLU A 78 -25.24 3.34 -12.54
N PHE A 79 -25.65 3.85 -11.38
CA PHE A 79 -25.43 5.25 -11.05
C PHE A 79 -25.43 5.46 -9.54
N VAL A 80 -24.30 5.95 -9.04
CA VAL A 80 -24.10 6.18 -7.60
C VAL A 80 -24.06 7.66 -7.23
N GLY A 81 -23.86 8.54 -8.23
CA GLY A 81 -23.98 9.99 -8.13
C GLY A 81 -22.77 10.73 -7.54
N VAL A 82 -21.81 10.02 -6.94
CA VAL A 82 -20.53 10.56 -6.47
C VAL A 82 -19.40 9.69 -7.01
N SER A 83 -18.37 10.30 -7.59
CA SER A 83 -17.19 9.57 -8.08
C SER A 83 -16.33 9.07 -6.90
N ALA A 84 -15.79 7.86 -7.01
CA ALA A 84 -14.98 7.25 -5.96
C ALA A 84 -13.48 7.61 -6.10
N MET A 85 -13.14 8.89 -5.91
CA MET A 85 -11.74 9.34 -5.89
C MET A 85 -10.96 8.71 -4.72
N HIS A 86 -11.62 8.51 -3.59
CA HIS A 86 -11.11 7.83 -2.41
C HIS A 86 -12.05 6.69 -2.03
N MET A 87 -11.52 5.57 -1.54
CA MET A 87 -12.32 4.41 -1.14
C MET A 87 -11.76 3.72 0.11
N GLN A 88 -12.65 3.33 1.03
CA GLN A 88 -12.34 2.52 2.22
C GLN A 88 -13.44 1.50 2.49
N LEU A 89 -13.08 0.23 2.64
CA LEU A 89 -13.97 -0.78 3.25
C LEU A 89 -14.00 -0.58 4.77
N MET A 90 -15.20 -0.41 5.34
CA MET A 90 -15.42 -0.24 6.76
C MET A 90 -15.70 -1.59 7.46
N ILE A 91 -15.50 -1.64 8.77
CA ILE A 91 -15.70 -2.85 9.59
C ILE A 91 -17.15 -3.39 9.61
N ASN A 92 -18.11 -2.58 9.19
CA ASN A 92 -19.52 -2.97 9.03
C ASN A 92 -19.85 -3.48 7.63
N ASN A 93 -18.84 -3.82 6.83
CA ASN A 93 -18.93 -4.30 5.44
C ASN A 93 -19.47 -3.27 4.43
N LYS A 94 -19.70 -2.03 4.82
CA LYS A 94 -20.02 -0.94 3.91
C LYS A 94 -18.75 -0.28 3.38
N VAL A 95 -18.86 0.35 2.23
CA VAL A 95 -17.74 1.05 1.59
C VAL A 95 -18.01 2.53 1.62
N VAL A 96 -17.06 3.29 2.18
CA VAL A 96 -17.05 4.75 2.10
C VAL A 96 -16.32 5.12 0.82
N PHE A 97 -16.93 5.97 0.00
CA PHE A 97 -16.20 6.65 -1.05
C PHE A 97 -16.58 8.11 -1.15
N TYR A 98 -15.61 8.93 -1.51
CA TYR A 98 -15.80 10.36 -1.62
C TYR A 98 -14.88 10.98 -2.66
N ASP A 99 -15.39 12.07 -3.20
CA ASP A 99 -14.73 13.00 -4.09
C ASP A 99 -14.34 14.27 -3.32
N THR A 100 -13.86 15.27 -4.02
CA THR A 100 -13.67 16.62 -3.51
C THR A 100 -14.96 17.44 -3.50
N THR A 101 -14.95 18.53 -2.74
CA THR A 101 -16.05 19.49 -2.64
C THR A 101 -15.91 20.72 -3.54
N ASN A 102 -14.86 20.81 -4.39
CA ASN A 102 -14.58 22.01 -5.18
C ASN A 102 -14.74 21.85 -6.72
N LEU A 103 -15.12 20.67 -7.21
CA LEU A 103 -15.41 20.41 -8.64
C LEU A 103 -16.78 20.94 -9.12
N GLY A 104 -17.50 21.63 -8.22
CA GLY A 104 -18.88 22.01 -8.43
C GLY A 104 -19.84 20.87 -8.05
N PRO A 105 -21.11 20.95 -8.50
CA PRO A 105 -22.13 19.94 -8.24
C PRO A 105 -21.68 18.53 -8.61
N SER A 106 -21.85 17.58 -7.67
CA SER A 106 -21.86 16.17 -8.01
C SER A 106 -23.17 15.81 -8.73
N ALA A 107 -23.45 14.52 -8.91
CA ALA A 107 -24.71 14.05 -9.46
C ALA A 107 -25.73 13.60 -8.41
N LEU A 108 -25.45 13.82 -7.12
CA LEU A 108 -26.33 13.44 -6.02
C LEU A 108 -26.54 14.60 -5.06
N ARG A 109 -27.79 14.96 -4.79
CA ARG A 109 -28.12 15.90 -3.70
C ARG A 109 -28.11 15.20 -2.36
N HIS A 110 -27.77 15.94 -1.32
CA HIS A 110 -27.82 15.44 0.05
C HIS A 110 -29.22 14.95 0.43
N ASN A 111 -29.27 13.78 1.06
CA ASN A 111 -30.47 13.22 1.66
C ASN A 111 -30.11 12.57 3.01
N PRO A 112 -30.60 13.09 4.15
CA PRO A 112 -31.51 14.23 4.30
C PRO A 112 -30.90 15.56 3.81
N GLU A 113 -31.76 16.56 3.55
CA GLU A 113 -31.32 17.85 3.02
C GLU A 113 -30.29 18.51 3.94
N TRP A 114 -29.15 18.86 3.35
CA TRP A 114 -28.07 19.57 4.02
C TRP A 114 -27.25 20.31 2.96
N CYS A 115 -26.78 21.52 3.29
CA CYS A 115 -25.93 22.30 2.41
C CYS A 115 -24.71 22.82 3.17
N ARG A 116 -23.54 22.56 2.62
CA ARG A 116 -22.27 23.15 3.03
C ARG A 116 -22.29 24.66 2.78
N LYS A 117 -21.85 25.46 3.75
CA LYS A 117 -21.65 26.90 3.57
C LYS A 117 -20.23 27.17 3.10
N LEU A 118 -20.10 27.86 1.97
CA LEU A 118 -18.81 28.23 1.41
C LEU A 118 -18.35 29.59 1.97
N PRO A 119 -17.03 29.86 2.03
CA PRO A 119 -16.50 31.14 2.52
C PRO A 119 -17.03 32.37 1.76
N ASN A 120 -17.41 32.20 0.49
CA ASN A 120 -17.98 33.26 -0.35
C ASN A 120 -19.49 33.49 -0.13
N GLY A 121 -20.11 32.85 0.86
CA GLY A 121 -21.52 32.98 1.19
C GLY A 121 -22.47 32.11 0.36
N ARG A 122 -21.98 31.40 -0.68
CA ARG A 122 -22.77 30.43 -1.44
C ARG A 122 -22.99 29.16 -0.63
N THR A 123 -24.04 28.43 -0.97
CA THR A 123 -24.33 27.10 -0.43
C THR A 123 -24.10 26.02 -1.47
N ASP A 124 -23.65 24.87 -1.00
CA ASP A 124 -23.45 23.66 -1.80
C ASP A 124 -24.24 22.52 -1.17
N CYS A 125 -25.30 22.08 -1.84
CA CYS A 125 -26.25 21.07 -1.36
C CYS A 125 -26.02 19.69 -2.00
N TRP A 126 -24.89 19.52 -2.69
CA TRP A 126 -24.53 18.27 -3.35
C TRP A 126 -23.68 17.40 -2.44
N ALA A 127 -23.93 16.09 -2.49
CA ALA A 127 -23.15 15.11 -1.78
C ALA A 127 -21.81 14.89 -2.47
N HIS A 128 -20.72 15.02 -1.73
CA HIS A 128 -19.36 14.75 -2.22
C HIS A 128 -18.77 13.48 -1.62
N GLY A 129 -19.52 12.80 -0.76
CA GLY A 129 -19.17 11.49 -0.23
C GLY A 129 -20.42 10.70 0.06
N ILE A 130 -20.30 9.38 0.04
CA ILE A 130 -21.38 8.46 0.38
C ILE A 130 -20.86 7.22 1.11
N ILE A 131 -21.77 6.56 1.82
CA ILE A 131 -21.62 5.17 2.26
C ILE A 131 -22.43 4.31 1.27
N PHE A 132 -21.77 3.30 0.71
CA PHE A 132 -22.33 2.34 -0.22
C PHE A 132 -22.40 0.95 0.42
N ASP A 133 -23.56 0.30 0.34
CA ASP A 133 -23.68 -1.11 0.72
C ASP A 133 -23.39 -1.99 -0.49
N PRO A 134 -22.29 -2.77 -0.50
CA PRO A 134 -21.93 -3.58 -1.65
C PRO A 134 -22.89 -4.75 -1.91
N ASN A 135 -23.76 -5.13 -0.97
CA ASN A 135 -24.69 -6.24 -1.15
C ASN A 135 -26.02 -5.78 -1.73
N SER A 136 -26.60 -4.70 -1.19
CA SER A 136 -27.88 -4.17 -1.68
C SER A 136 -27.75 -3.13 -2.78
N GLY A 137 -26.59 -2.48 -2.91
CA GLY A 137 -26.39 -1.34 -3.81
C GLY A 137 -27.01 -0.03 -3.27
N ASP A 138 -27.36 0.00 -1.99
CA ASP A 138 -27.90 1.18 -1.31
C ASP A 138 -26.83 2.24 -1.08
N VAL A 139 -27.29 3.49 -1.04
CA VAL A 139 -26.46 4.67 -0.96
C VAL A 139 -27.00 5.59 0.13
N ARG A 140 -26.10 6.06 1.01
CA ARG A 140 -26.36 7.13 1.98
C ARG A 140 -25.37 8.27 1.76
N THR A 141 -25.84 9.51 1.70
CA THR A 141 -24.96 10.68 1.57
C THR A 141 -24.20 10.98 2.87
N LEU A 142 -22.92 11.38 2.74
CA LEU A 142 -22.04 11.79 3.83
C LEU A 142 -21.78 13.29 3.79
N LYS A 143 -21.98 13.97 4.92
CA LYS A 143 -21.63 15.38 5.07
C LYS A 143 -20.11 15.53 5.17
N ILE A 144 -19.55 16.38 4.31
CA ILE A 144 -18.12 16.74 4.28
C ILE A 144 -18.04 18.26 4.23
N ASN A 145 -17.46 18.91 5.24
CA ASN A 145 -17.27 20.36 5.26
C ASN A 145 -15.91 20.76 4.72
N LEU A 146 -14.85 20.07 5.14
CA LEU A 146 -13.49 20.42 4.79
C LEU A 146 -13.09 19.68 3.52
N ASN A 147 -12.58 20.38 2.51
CA ASN A 147 -12.28 19.78 1.20
C ASN A 147 -11.27 18.61 1.26
N PRO A 148 -11.67 17.35 0.96
CA PRO A 148 -10.82 16.16 1.09
C PRO A 148 -10.01 15.88 -0.19
N TRP A 149 -9.91 16.85 -1.11
CA TRP A 149 -9.18 16.68 -2.37
C TRP A 149 -7.77 16.10 -2.14
N CYS A 150 -7.48 14.93 -2.71
CA CYS A 150 -6.22 14.20 -2.53
C CYS A 150 -5.77 14.13 -1.06
N SER A 151 -6.71 13.77 -0.19
CA SER A 151 -6.44 13.38 1.17
C SER A 151 -5.84 11.96 1.22
N SER A 152 -5.34 11.60 2.39
CA SER A 152 -4.95 10.23 2.76
C SER A 152 -5.93 9.65 3.76
N GLY A 153 -5.89 8.34 3.99
CA GLY A 153 -6.83 7.70 4.89
C GLY A 153 -6.45 6.29 5.34
N GLY A 154 -7.25 5.74 6.24
CA GLY A 154 -7.08 4.41 6.83
C GLY A 154 -7.94 4.23 8.06
N LEU A 155 -8.15 2.97 8.48
CA LEU A 155 -8.87 2.67 9.71
C LEU A 155 -7.98 2.83 10.94
N SER A 156 -8.54 3.31 12.04
CA SER A 156 -7.89 3.34 13.35
C SER A 156 -7.99 1.99 14.07
N THR A 157 -7.33 1.90 15.24
CA THR A 157 -7.40 0.75 16.14
C THR A 157 -8.84 0.42 16.58
N SER A 158 -9.72 1.43 16.62
CA SER A 158 -11.14 1.30 16.95
C SER A 158 -12.04 1.09 15.71
N GLY A 159 -11.47 1.03 14.51
CA GLY A 159 -12.20 0.81 13.26
C GLY A 159 -12.89 2.05 12.68
N LYS A 160 -12.56 3.24 13.19
CA LYS A 160 -13.00 4.52 12.60
C LYS A 160 -12.15 4.85 11.40
N LEU A 161 -12.72 5.45 10.36
CA LEU A 161 -11.95 5.98 9.23
C LEU A 161 -11.34 7.32 9.62
N ILE A 162 -10.01 7.41 9.54
CA ILE A 162 -9.24 8.64 9.74
C ILE A 162 -8.77 9.13 8.37
N SER A 163 -9.38 10.21 7.87
CA SER A 163 -8.94 10.92 6.66
C SER A 163 -8.13 12.15 7.04
N THR A 164 -7.00 12.35 6.38
CA THR A 164 -6.06 13.44 6.69
C THR A 164 -5.70 14.28 5.48
N GLY A 165 -5.56 15.58 5.69
CA GLY A 165 -5.17 16.51 4.63
C GLY A 165 -6.31 16.79 3.65
N GLY A 166 -5.95 17.27 2.46
CA GLY A 166 -6.89 17.79 1.48
C GLY A 166 -6.30 19.01 0.76
N SER A 167 -7.15 19.78 0.08
CA SER A 167 -6.80 21.11 -0.43
C SER A 167 -7.54 22.21 0.34
N ASP A 168 -7.17 23.46 0.11
CA ASP A 168 -7.88 24.64 0.65
C ASP A 168 -8.06 24.56 2.19
N GLU A 169 -9.28 24.72 2.69
CA GLU A 169 -9.62 24.58 4.12
C GLU A 169 -9.37 23.18 4.69
N GLY A 170 -9.24 22.16 3.84
CA GLY A 170 -8.97 20.78 4.24
C GLY A 170 -7.48 20.45 4.35
N SER A 171 -6.59 21.32 3.89
CA SER A 171 -5.15 21.04 3.80
C SER A 171 -4.46 20.69 5.13
N ARG A 172 -5.03 21.07 6.27
CA ARG A 172 -4.53 20.74 7.63
C ARG A 172 -5.55 19.96 8.46
N SER A 173 -6.55 19.40 7.80
CA SER A 173 -7.70 18.79 8.45
C SER A 173 -7.46 17.33 8.81
N ILE A 174 -8.23 16.90 9.81
CA ILE A 174 -8.44 15.50 10.14
C ILE A 174 -9.94 15.30 10.18
N ARG A 175 -10.41 14.23 9.55
CA ARG A 175 -11.82 13.84 9.49
C ARG A 175 -11.94 12.43 10.02
N ILE A 176 -12.83 12.23 10.97
CA ILE A 176 -13.05 10.94 11.63
C ILE A 176 -14.47 10.51 11.33
N LEU A 177 -14.63 9.33 10.73
CA LEU A 177 -15.95 8.73 10.48
C LEU A 177 -16.08 7.44 11.28
N GLU A 178 -17.09 7.39 12.15
CA GLU A 178 -17.43 6.19 12.90
C GLU A 178 -18.18 5.18 12.01
N PRO A 179 -17.98 3.87 12.23
CA PRO A 179 -18.64 2.81 11.45
C PRO A 179 -20.10 2.61 11.89
N CYS A 180 -20.91 3.67 11.87
CA CYS A 180 -22.31 3.66 12.26
C CYS A 180 -23.22 4.11 11.12
N ASP A 181 -24.48 3.65 11.10
CA ASP A 181 -25.41 3.87 9.99
C ASP A 181 -25.86 5.32 9.80
N THR A 182 -25.76 6.13 10.86
CA THR A 182 -26.22 7.52 10.89
C THR A 182 -25.10 8.54 11.03
N CYS A 183 -23.85 8.09 11.12
CA CYS A 183 -22.69 8.93 11.36
C CYS A 183 -22.29 9.71 10.09
N ASP A 184 -21.71 10.88 10.31
CA ASP A 184 -21.07 11.73 9.31
C ASP A 184 -19.61 11.99 9.75
N PHE A 185 -18.80 12.62 8.91
CA PHE A 185 -17.44 12.99 9.32
C PHE A 185 -17.47 14.01 10.46
N HIS A 186 -16.73 13.69 11.52
CA HIS A 186 -16.34 14.63 12.56
C HIS A 186 -15.04 15.31 12.12
N GLU A 187 -15.09 16.61 11.87
CA GLU A 187 -13.99 17.36 11.27
C GLU A 187 -13.45 18.44 12.21
N GLY A 188 -12.13 18.56 12.27
CA GLY A 188 -11.43 19.65 12.95
C GLY A 188 -10.72 20.55 11.95
N GLY A 189 -10.87 21.88 12.07
CA GLY A 189 -10.31 22.84 11.10
C GLY A 189 -8.79 22.86 11.01
N THR A 190 -8.07 22.58 12.10
CA THR A 190 -6.60 22.45 12.12
C THR A 190 -6.19 21.39 13.13
N GLY A 191 -5.92 20.18 12.63
CA GLY A 191 -5.32 19.09 13.42
C GLY A 191 -3.83 18.90 13.10
N LEU A 192 -3.44 19.13 11.84
CA LEU A 192 -2.07 18.92 11.34
C LEU A 192 -1.24 20.20 11.42
N SER A 193 0.07 20.08 11.57
CA SER A 193 0.98 21.22 11.65
C SER A 193 1.39 21.75 10.27
N THR A 194 1.55 20.87 9.28
CA THR A 194 1.90 21.20 7.90
C THR A 194 0.72 20.96 6.94
N PHE A 195 0.71 21.63 5.79
CA PHE A 195 -0.22 21.35 4.70
C PHE A 195 0.02 19.96 4.11
N ARG A 196 -1.04 19.17 3.95
CA ARG A 196 -0.99 17.79 3.45
C ARG A 196 -1.93 17.63 2.28
N TRP A 197 -1.39 17.82 1.09
CA TRP A 197 -2.10 17.59 -0.17
C TRP A 197 -1.30 16.56 -0.98
N TYR A 198 -1.86 15.38 -1.29
CA TYR A 198 -1.13 14.21 -1.82
C TYR A 198 -0.10 13.61 -0.83
N ALA A 199 -0.46 13.55 0.46
CA ALA A 199 0.35 12.86 1.47
C ALA A 199 -0.03 11.37 1.54
N SER A 200 0.85 10.54 2.10
CA SER A 200 0.55 9.13 2.37
C SER A 200 0.56 8.86 3.87
N GLN A 201 -0.41 8.08 4.35
CA GLN A 201 -0.48 7.69 5.75
C GLN A 201 -0.33 6.19 5.95
N GLN A 202 0.27 5.80 7.08
CA GLN A 202 0.51 4.41 7.46
C GLN A 202 0.38 4.27 8.98
N MET A 203 -0.23 3.17 9.45
CA MET A 203 -0.27 2.86 10.88
C MET A 203 1.05 2.23 11.34
N LEU A 204 1.52 2.66 12.50
CA LEU A 204 2.73 2.19 13.18
C LEU A 204 2.43 1.10 14.22
N GLU A 205 3.48 0.53 14.79
CA GLU A 205 3.44 -0.64 15.69
C GLU A 205 2.55 -0.46 16.93
N ASN A 206 2.35 0.78 17.39
CA ASN A 206 1.56 1.09 18.57
C ASN A 206 0.15 1.64 18.22
N GLY A 207 -0.21 1.69 16.94
CA GLY A 207 -1.46 2.26 16.46
C GLY A 207 -1.42 3.75 16.09
N ASP A 208 -0.31 4.46 16.36
CA ASP A 208 -0.12 5.82 15.84
C ASP A 208 -0.09 5.82 14.31
N ILE A 209 -0.41 6.97 13.71
CA ILE A 209 -0.36 7.16 12.26
C ILE A 209 0.85 8.03 11.93
N ILE A 210 1.72 7.54 11.04
CA ILE A 210 2.71 8.37 10.34
C ILE A 210 2.10 8.93 9.06
N LEU A 211 2.22 10.24 8.85
CA LEU A 211 1.75 10.96 7.67
C LEU A 211 2.92 11.62 6.95
N VAL A 212 3.27 11.09 5.78
CA VAL A 212 4.49 11.40 5.06
C VAL A 212 4.19 12.28 3.84
N GLY A 213 4.93 13.38 3.74
CA GLY A 213 4.95 14.20 2.53
C GLY A 213 3.66 14.98 2.26
N GLY A 214 3.41 15.20 0.97
CA GLY A 214 2.42 16.15 0.46
C GLY A 214 3.10 17.33 -0.23
N ARG A 215 2.36 18.01 -1.10
CA ARG A 215 2.83 19.15 -1.90
C ARG A 215 3.47 20.22 -1.01
N GLY A 216 4.76 20.47 -1.24
CA GLY A 216 5.57 21.41 -0.46
C GLY A 216 5.92 20.98 0.97
N ALA A 217 5.56 19.76 1.38
CA ALA A 217 5.79 19.24 2.73
C ALA A 217 6.95 18.23 2.74
N HIS A 218 8.16 18.71 3.00
CA HIS A 218 9.37 17.88 3.07
C HIS A 218 9.61 17.32 4.48
N ASN A 219 8.55 16.77 5.08
CA ASN A 219 8.55 16.26 6.45
C ASN A 219 7.49 15.18 6.61
N TYR A 220 7.51 14.51 7.75
CA TYR A 220 6.40 13.66 8.19
C TYR A 220 5.95 14.03 9.60
N GLU A 221 4.70 13.73 9.91
CA GLU A 221 4.10 13.90 11.23
C GLU A 221 3.66 12.54 11.78
N ILE A 222 3.67 12.41 13.12
CA ILE A 222 3.10 11.27 13.82
C ILE A 222 2.03 11.76 14.78
N PHE A 223 0.89 11.07 14.80
CA PHE A 223 -0.20 11.43 15.69
C PHE A 223 -1.01 10.20 16.12
N PRO A 224 -1.60 10.23 17.34
CA PRO A 224 -2.51 9.20 17.79
C PRO A 224 -3.81 9.25 16.97
N PRO A 225 -4.41 8.10 16.61
CA PRO A 225 -5.66 8.07 15.88
C PRO A 225 -6.84 8.51 16.77
N ASP A 226 -8.03 8.59 16.19
CA ASP A 226 -9.31 8.85 16.89
C ASP A 226 -9.41 10.19 17.63
N GLN A 227 -8.45 11.11 17.41
CA GLN A 227 -8.41 12.43 18.03
C GLN A 227 -8.21 13.52 16.99
N LEU A 228 -8.96 14.62 17.12
CA LEU A 228 -8.82 15.79 16.25
C LEU A 228 -7.72 16.76 16.71
N LYS A 229 -7.24 16.59 17.95
CA LYS A 229 -6.21 17.43 18.57
C LYS A 229 -5.25 16.54 19.34
N PHE A 230 -3.96 16.78 19.14
CA PHE A 230 -2.88 16.02 19.76
C PHE A 230 -1.62 16.87 19.80
N PRO A 231 -0.62 16.50 20.61
CA PRO A 231 0.70 17.10 20.52
C PRO A 231 1.32 16.82 19.14
N ILE A 232 1.75 17.88 18.45
CA ILE A 232 2.40 17.76 17.14
C ILE A 232 3.75 17.08 17.34
N GLN A 233 3.95 15.95 16.68
CA GLN A 233 5.25 15.31 16.50
C GLN A 233 5.61 15.37 15.01
N GLN A 234 6.65 16.11 14.65
CA GLN A 234 7.08 16.29 13.26
C GLN A 234 8.58 16.09 13.12
N PHE A 235 9.00 15.49 12.00
CA PHE A 235 10.40 15.28 11.64
C PHE A 235 10.65 15.72 10.20
N GLY A 236 11.73 16.44 9.97
CA GLY A 236 12.16 16.80 8.61
C GLY A 236 12.56 15.56 7.80
N LEU A 237 12.26 15.57 6.50
CA LEU A 237 12.63 14.49 5.58
C LEU A 237 13.16 15.11 4.27
N PRO A 238 14.41 15.58 4.23
CA PRO A 238 15.02 16.22 3.05
C PRO A 238 14.96 15.36 1.79
N PHE A 239 14.94 14.04 1.95
CA PHE A 239 14.73 13.06 0.89
C PHE A 239 13.54 13.39 -0.04
N LEU A 240 12.44 13.93 0.52
CA LEU A 240 11.30 14.33 -0.30
C LEU A 240 11.65 15.52 -1.20
N MET A 241 12.38 16.52 -0.70
CA MET A 241 12.81 17.65 -1.52
C MET A 241 13.75 17.20 -2.67
N GLU A 242 14.62 16.23 -2.40
CA GLU A 242 15.56 15.68 -3.38
C GLU A 242 14.88 14.88 -4.50
N THR A 243 13.63 14.44 -4.30
CA THR A 243 12.90 13.56 -5.23
C THR A 243 11.77 14.27 -6.01
N THR A 244 11.57 15.58 -5.83
CA THR A 244 10.41 16.31 -6.40
C THR A 244 10.46 16.53 -7.93
N ASP A 245 11.61 16.50 -8.60
CA ASP A 245 11.75 16.93 -10.02
C ASP A 245 11.20 18.35 -10.32
N GLY A 246 11.51 19.31 -9.44
CA GLY A 246 11.14 20.71 -9.63
C GLY A 246 9.62 20.93 -9.65
N TYR A 247 9.09 21.49 -10.74
CA TYR A 247 7.65 21.76 -10.84
C TYR A 247 6.81 20.52 -11.20
N LEU A 248 7.43 19.41 -11.61
CA LEU A 248 6.73 18.19 -12.00
C LEU A 248 6.21 17.41 -10.80
N GLU A 249 6.83 17.59 -9.63
CA GLU A 249 6.41 17.01 -8.35
C GLU A 249 6.27 15.48 -8.36
N ASN A 250 7.23 14.78 -8.99
CA ASN A 250 7.25 13.32 -9.19
C ASN A 250 7.38 12.47 -7.91
N ASN A 251 7.07 13.01 -6.72
CA ASN A 251 7.22 12.36 -5.41
C ASN A 251 5.95 12.38 -4.55
N LEU A 252 4.81 12.84 -5.09
CA LEU A 252 3.55 12.94 -4.37
C LEU A 252 2.87 11.57 -4.19
N TYR A 253 2.17 11.37 -3.08
CA TYR A 253 1.77 10.04 -2.57
C TYR A 253 2.96 9.07 -2.52
N PRO A 254 4.00 9.33 -1.71
CA PRO A 254 5.12 8.39 -1.56
C PRO A 254 4.59 7.03 -1.10
N PHE A 255 5.21 5.93 -1.52
CA PHE A 255 4.81 4.61 -1.04
C PHE A 255 5.44 4.37 0.34
N VAL A 256 4.60 4.17 1.35
CA VAL A 256 5.00 4.08 2.76
C VAL A 256 4.58 2.73 3.32
N TYR A 257 5.52 1.99 3.91
CA TYR A 257 5.24 0.70 4.55
C TYR A 257 5.99 0.57 5.89
N LEU A 258 5.28 0.12 6.93
CA LEU A 258 5.90 -0.33 8.17
C LEU A 258 6.67 -1.63 7.91
N LEU A 259 7.92 -1.73 8.36
CA LEU A 259 8.74 -2.94 8.25
C LEU A 259 8.69 -3.78 9.53
N PRO A 260 8.99 -5.09 9.47
CA PRO A 260 8.93 -6.01 10.63
C PRO A 260 9.78 -5.62 11.84
N ASP A 261 10.80 -4.78 11.65
CA ASP A 261 11.67 -4.27 12.73
C ASP A 261 11.15 -2.96 13.35
N GLY A 262 10.04 -2.41 12.86
CA GLY A 262 9.46 -1.13 13.30
C GLY A 262 10.01 0.10 12.57
N THR A 263 10.93 -0.09 11.61
CA THR A 263 11.33 0.99 10.69
C THR A 263 10.28 1.20 9.60
N VAL A 264 10.37 2.29 8.86
CA VAL A 264 9.43 2.63 7.79
C VAL A 264 10.17 2.77 6.46
N PHE A 265 9.73 1.99 5.47
CA PHE A 265 10.13 2.17 4.08
C PHE A 265 9.37 3.34 3.47
N VAL A 266 10.07 4.26 2.83
CA VAL A 266 9.52 5.39 2.06
C VAL A 266 10.11 5.37 0.66
N PHE A 267 9.29 5.20 -0.36
CA PHE A 267 9.67 5.31 -1.76
C PHE A 267 9.04 6.56 -2.38
N ALA A 268 9.85 7.37 -3.03
CA ALA A 268 9.43 8.60 -3.67
C ALA A 268 10.18 8.79 -4.98
N ASN A 269 9.43 9.07 -6.05
CA ASN A 269 9.90 9.17 -7.43
C ASN A 269 10.50 7.85 -7.93
N ASP A 270 11.78 7.64 -7.72
CA ASP A 270 12.54 6.47 -8.17
C ASP A 270 13.57 5.99 -7.11
N ARG A 271 13.56 6.61 -5.93
CA ARG A 271 14.45 6.29 -4.80
C ARG A 271 13.63 5.81 -3.61
N SER A 272 14.32 5.15 -2.67
CA SER A 272 13.71 4.77 -1.39
C SER A 272 14.69 4.83 -0.23
N VAL A 273 14.17 5.19 0.93
CA VAL A 273 14.88 5.20 2.20
C VAL A 273 14.13 4.39 3.25
N ILE A 274 14.87 3.86 4.22
CA ILE A 274 14.36 3.28 5.46
C ILE A 274 14.59 4.30 6.56
N ILE A 275 13.53 4.68 7.28
CA ILE A 275 13.62 5.64 8.37
C ILE A 275 13.24 5.00 9.70
N ASN A 276 13.85 5.48 10.78
CA ASN A 276 13.30 5.26 12.11
C ASN A 276 12.25 6.35 12.37
N PRO A 277 10.95 5.99 12.44
CA PRO A 277 9.88 6.99 12.51
C PRO A 277 9.94 7.83 13.79
N ARG A 278 10.53 7.32 14.87
CA ARG A 278 10.55 7.99 16.19
C ARG A 278 11.76 8.89 16.40
N THR A 279 12.85 8.67 15.67
CA THR A 279 14.06 9.51 15.76
C THR A 279 14.18 10.51 14.60
N GLY A 280 13.52 10.26 13.46
CA GLY A 280 13.71 11.06 12.25
C GLY A 280 14.93 10.66 11.43
N GLU A 281 15.67 9.64 11.86
CA GLU A 281 16.89 9.21 11.22
C GLU A 281 16.60 8.37 9.97
N VAL A 282 17.31 8.67 8.87
CA VAL A 282 17.41 7.78 7.72
C VAL A 282 18.43 6.69 8.05
N VAL A 283 17.92 5.48 8.30
CA VAL A 283 18.72 4.30 8.68
C VAL A 283 19.48 3.76 7.48
N ARG A 284 18.85 3.77 6.30
CA ARG A 284 19.42 3.24 5.06
C ARG A 284 18.80 3.90 3.84
N GLU A 285 19.61 4.16 2.83
CA GLU A 285 19.11 4.39 1.47
C GLU A 285 19.24 3.10 0.66
N LEU A 286 18.21 2.75 -0.10
CA LEU A 286 18.20 1.59 -0.98
C LEU A 286 18.60 2.00 -2.41
N PRO A 287 19.08 1.07 -3.25
CA PRO A 287 19.43 1.38 -4.63
C PRO A 287 18.29 2.08 -5.39
N LYS A 288 18.65 2.89 -6.37
CA LYS A 288 17.69 3.58 -7.23
C LYS A 288 16.96 2.58 -8.13
N LEU A 289 15.64 2.67 -8.23
CA LEU A 289 14.86 1.92 -9.22
C LEU A 289 14.93 2.64 -10.55
N LEU A 290 15.63 2.06 -11.53
CA LEU A 290 15.76 2.65 -12.86
C LEU A 290 14.43 2.65 -13.64
N GLY A 291 14.37 3.38 -14.75
CA GLY A 291 13.24 3.39 -15.69
C GLY A 291 12.45 4.70 -15.74
N GLY A 292 12.17 5.31 -14.58
CA GLY A 292 11.46 6.58 -14.47
C GLY A 292 10.76 6.76 -13.12
N SER A 293 9.90 7.78 -13.04
CA SER A 293 9.13 8.10 -11.84
C SER A 293 7.96 7.13 -11.63
N ARG A 294 7.71 6.77 -10.38
CA ARG A 294 6.64 5.87 -9.94
C ARG A 294 5.59 6.54 -9.08
N ASN A 295 5.82 7.76 -8.60
CA ASN A 295 4.85 8.47 -7.77
C ASN A 295 4.10 9.50 -8.63
N TYR A 296 3.01 10.07 -8.08
CA TYR A 296 2.25 11.08 -8.82
C TYR A 296 3.19 12.20 -9.27
N PRO A 297 3.04 12.74 -10.51
CA PRO A 297 2.01 12.43 -11.51
C PRO A 297 2.28 11.22 -12.41
N ALA A 298 3.50 10.67 -12.45
CA ALA A 298 3.78 9.47 -13.24
C ALA A 298 2.94 8.26 -12.78
N SER A 299 2.67 8.17 -11.47
CA SER A 299 1.70 7.27 -10.83
C SER A 299 1.81 5.81 -11.27
N GLY A 300 2.91 5.16 -10.91
CA GLY A 300 2.97 3.72 -10.79
C GLY A 300 2.18 3.21 -9.58
N GLN A 301 2.40 1.95 -9.25
CA GLN A 301 1.66 1.22 -8.21
C GLN A 301 2.66 0.49 -7.32
N SER A 302 2.28 0.23 -6.07
CA SER A 302 3.15 -0.50 -5.16
C SER A 302 2.38 -1.27 -4.08
N ALA A 303 2.98 -2.38 -3.63
CA ALA A 303 2.51 -3.14 -2.48
C ALA A 303 3.69 -3.76 -1.71
N LEU A 304 3.53 -3.88 -0.39
CA LEU A 304 4.32 -4.80 0.44
C LEU A 304 3.74 -6.20 0.25
N LEU A 305 4.56 -7.14 -0.25
CA LEU A 305 4.15 -8.54 -0.43
C LEU A 305 3.79 -9.19 0.91
N PRO A 306 2.96 -10.24 0.92
CA PRO A 306 2.52 -10.88 2.16
C PRO A 306 3.67 -11.30 3.06
N LEU A 307 3.58 -10.93 4.34
CA LEU A 307 4.54 -11.37 5.35
C LEU A 307 4.20 -12.79 5.78
N LYS A 308 5.18 -13.69 5.68
CA LYS A 308 5.01 -15.09 6.04
C LYS A 308 5.46 -15.34 7.47
N LEU A 309 4.53 -15.76 8.31
CA LEU A 309 4.78 -16.18 9.68
C LEU A 309 4.69 -17.70 9.80
N THR A 310 5.32 -18.23 10.85
CA THR A 310 5.20 -19.64 11.26
C THR A 310 4.63 -19.70 12.68
N SER A 311 4.25 -20.89 13.13
CA SER A 311 3.79 -21.08 14.52
C SER A 311 4.85 -20.75 15.57
N ASN A 312 6.12 -20.71 15.18
CA ASN A 312 7.25 -20.41 16.06
C ASN A 312 7.81 -18.99 15.88
N THR A 313 7.16 -18.13 15.08
CA THR A 313 7.64 -16.76 14.87
C THR A 313 7.41 -15.91 16.12
N ASN A 314 8.48 -15.34 16.67
CA ASN A 314 8.50 -14.50 17.87
C ASN A 314 8.75 -13.02 17.54
N ASP A 315 8.55 -12.12 18.50
CA ASP A 315 8.92 -10.71 18.33
C ASP A 315 10.44 -10.57 18.20
N GLY A 316 10.89 -9.81 17.21
CA GLY A 316 12.30 -9.61 16.89
C GLY A 316 12.88 -10.63 15.89
N ASP A 317 12.15 -11.69 15.54
CA ASP A 317 12.57 -12.60 14.47
C ASP A 317 12.63 -11.88 13.11
N PHE A 318 13.58 -12.29 12.27
CA PHE A 318 13.66 -11.79 10.91
C PHE A 318 12.49 -12.33 10.09
N VAL A 319 11.57 -11.44 9.73
CA VAL A 319 10.50 -11.72 8.75
C VAL A 319 10.83 -10.96 7.47
N LYS A 320 10.96 -11.68 6.35
CA LYS A 320 11.29 -11.08 5.06
C LYS A 320 10.18 -10.10 4.61
N ALA A 321 10.54 -8.86 4.31
CA ALA A 321 9.62 -7.83 3.82
C ALA A 321 10.00 -7.41 2.40
N GLU A 322 9.16 -7.77 1.43
CA GLU A 322 9.43 -7.51 0.02
C GLU A 322 8.47 -6.45 -0.53
N VAL A 323 9.01 -5.42 -1.18
CA VAL A 323 8.21 -4.36 -1.80
C VAL A 323 8.25 -4.56 -3.31
N LEU A 324 7.07 -4.50 -3.94
CA LEU A 324 6.89 -4.53 -5.39
C LEU A 324 6.45 -3.14 -5.86
N VAL A 325 7.17 -2.54 -6.81
CA VAL A 325 6.85 -1.26 -7.44
C VAL A 325 6.74 -1.45 -8.94
N CYS A 326 5.61 -1.10 -9.54
CA CYS A 326 5.29 -1.39 -10.95
C CYS A 326 4.78 -0.16 -11.70
N GLY A 327 5.14 -0.04 -12.97
CA GLY A 327 4.55 0.96 -13.87
C GLY A 327 5.00 2.39 -13.55
N GLY A 328 4.21 3.39 -13.92
CA GLY A 328 4.63 4.79 -13.92
C GLY A 328 5.09 5.24 -15.30
N ASN A 329 5.93 6.27 -15.37
CA ASN A 329 6.35 6.87 -16.64
C ASN A 329 7.74 7.53 -16.52
N SER A 330 8.31 7.95 -17.65
CA SER A 330 9.51 8.78 -17.67
C SER A 330 9.33 10.05 -16.81
N HIS A 331 10.42 10.58 -16.24
CA HIS A 331 10.38 11.78 -15.39
C HIS A 331 9.70 12.98 -16.06
N ASP A 332 9.95 13.17 -17.35
CA ASP A 332 9.39 14.29 -18.12
C ASP A 332 7.95 14.05 -18.60
N ALA A 333 7.34 12.88 -18.36
CA ALA A 333 6.05 12.53 -18.96
C ALA A 333 4.97 13.58 -18.70
N PHE A 334 4.89 14.08 -17.45
CA PHE A 334 3.88 15.06 -17.05
C PHE A 334 4.03 16.40 -17.79
N ARG A 335 5.25 16.79 -18.14
CA ARG A 335 5.51 17.99 -18.96
C ARG A 335 4.77 17.95 -20.30
N TYR A 336 4.62 16.76 -20.87
CA TYR A 336 3.99 16.55 -22.17
C TYR A 336 2.47 16.35 -22.09
N THR A 337 1.96 15.90 -20.95
CA THR A 337 0.53 15.59 -20.76
C THR A 337 -0.24 16.76 -20.16
N GLU A 338 0.39 17.63 -19.37
CA GLU A 338 -0.28 18.72 -18.66
C GLU A 338 -0.85 19.78 -19.62
N LYS A 339 -0.10 20.13 -20.68
CA LYS A 339 -0.40 21.28 -21.56
C LYS A 339 -0.69 20.87 -22.99
N ALA A 340 -1.64 21.57 -23.61
CA ALA A 340 -1.95 21.39 -25.03
C ALA A 340 -0.81 21.97 -25.93
N PRO A 341 -0.51 21.34 -27.09
CA PRO A 341 -1.03 20.06 -27.56
C PRO A 341 -0.44 18.89 -26.76
N ARG A 342 -1.31 18.08 -26.14
CA ARG A 342 -0.91 17.00 -25.23
C ARG A 342 -0.28 15.85 -26.01
N LYS A 343 0.74 15.24 -25.44
CA LYS A 343 1.30 13.96 -25.89
C LYS A 343 1.25 12.98 -24.72
N PHE A 344 0.99 11.71 -25.03
CA PHE A 344 0.81 10.66 -24.04
C PHE A 344 1.93 9.63 -24.21
N PRO A 345 3.07 9.78 -23.52
CA PRO A 345 4.15 8.81 -23.60
C PRO A 345 3.69 7.44 -23.10
N PRO A 346 4.15 6.33 -23.70
CA PRO A 346 3.80 4.99 -23.24
C PRO A 346 4.22 4.79 -21.78
N ALA A 347 3.34 4.19 -20.99
CA ALA A 347 3.60 3.86 -19.60
C ALA A 347 4.67 2.77 -19.48
N LEU A 348 5.41 2.81 -18.37
CA LEU A 348 6.41 1.80 -18.04
C LEU A 348 5.76 0.43 -17.82
N LYS A 349 6.45 -0.62 -18.25
CA LYS A 349 6.05 -2.02 -18.07
C LYS A 349 6.76 -2.68 -16.89
N ASP A 350 7.89 -2.14 -16.46
CA ASP A 350 8.74 -2.79 -15.50
C ASP A 350 8.16 -2.76 -14.09
N CYS A 351 8.50 -3.80 -13.35
CA CYS A 351 8.23 -4.01 -11.94
C CYS A 351 9.53 -4.32 -11.23
N GLY A 352 9.89 -3.52 -10.23
CA GLY A 352 10.98 -3.81 -9.32
C GLY A 352 10.49 -4.48 -8.05
N ARG A 353 11.09 -5.60 -7.68
CA ARG A 353 10.90 -6.27 -6.38
C ARG A 353 12.18 -6.14 -5.56
N ILE A 354 12.08 -5.69 -4.31
CA ILE A 354 13.23 -5.57 -3.40
C ILE A 354 12.90 -6.13 -2.02
N VAL A 355 13.86 -6.77 -1.37
CA VAL A 355 13.76 -7.18 0.04
C VAL A 355 14.11 -5.98 0.92
N ALA A 356 13.13 -5.13 1.20
CA ALA A 356 13.32 -3.80 1.79
C ALA A 356 14.01 -3.79 3.15
N ASN A 357 13.90 -4.88 3.93
CA ASN A 357 14.53 -5.02 5.25
C ASN A 357 15.81 -5.86 5.26
N GLN A 358 16.41 -6.16 4.10
CA GLN A 358 17.69 -6.87 4.00
C GLN A 358 18.83 -5.89 3.66
N GLU A 359 19.99 -6.07 4.29
CA GLU A 359 21.20 -5.31 3.94
C GLU A 359 21.70 -5.72 2.55
N GLY A 360 22.17 -4.75 1.76
CA GLY A 360 22.63 -4.98 0.39
C GLY A 360 21.53 -5.46 -0.56
N ALA A 361 20.26 -5.18 -0.27
CA ALA A 361 19.16 -5.56 -1.13
C ALA A 361 19.21 -4.81 -2.47
N GLU A 362 18.96 -5.53 -3.55
CA GLU A 362 18.95 -5.03 -4.93
C GLU A 362 17.56 -5.22 -5.56
N TRP A 363 17.27 -4.43 -6.59
CA TRP A 363 16.03 -4.57 -7.36
C TRP A 363 16.07 -5.77 -8.30
N ASP A 364 15.13 -6.70 -8.13
CA ASP A 364 14.83 -7.75 -9.11
C ASP A 364 13.75 -7.25 -10.08
N ILE A 365 14.11 -7.11 -11.36
CA ILE A 365 13.25 -6.51 -12.39
C ILE A 365 12.52 -7.57 -13.22
N GLU A 366 11.21 -7.42 -13.37
CA GLU A 366 10.35 -8.14 -14.32
C GLU A 366 9.47 -7.17 -15.12
N GLU A 367 8.79 -7.65 -16.15
CA GLU A 367 7.85 -6.85 -16.94
C GLU A 367 6.41 -7.33 -16.79
N MET A 368 5.51 -6.38 -16.57
CA MET A 368 4.07 -6.59 -16.71
C MET A 368 3.70 -6.87 -18.18
N PRO A 369 2.57 -7.55 -18.44
CA PRO A 369 2.10 -7.79 -19.80
C PRO A 369 1.75 -6.52 -20.62
N SER A 370 1.60 -5.36 -19.97
CA SER A 370 1.34 -4.07 -20.58
C SER A 370 1.80 -2.95 -19.65
N GLY A 371 2.12 -1.77 -20.21
CA GLY A 371 2.44 -0.59 -19.38
C GLY A 371 1.22 -0.14 -18.58
N ARG A 372 1.46 0.43 -17.39
CA ARG A 372 0.37 0.95 -16.55
C ARG A 372 0.79 2.20 -15.79
N VAL A 373 -0.04 3.23 -15.90
CA VAL A 373 -0.10 4.39 -14.98
C VAL A 373 -1.46 4.41 -14.29
N MET A 374 -1.53 5.03 -13.11
CA MET A 374 -2.74 5.32 -12.33
C MET A 374 -3.65 4.10 -12.09
N GLY A 375 -3.07 2.91 -12.00
CA GLY A 375 -3.81 1.71 -11.59
C GLY A 375 -3.76 1.52 -10.08
N ASP A 376 -4.61 0.64 -9.56
CA ASP A 376 -4.52 0.14 -8.18
C ASP A 376 -3.85 -1.24 -8.10
N MET A 377 -3.09 -1.48 -7.03
CA MET A 377 -2.49 -2.78 -6.73
C MET A 377 -3.01 -3.26 -5.37
N LEU A 378 -3.80 -4.33 -5.38
CA LEU A 378 -4.47 -4.87 -4.19
C LEU A 378 -3.98 -6.28 -3.89
N ILE A 379 -3.73 -6.60 -2.61
CA ILE A 379 -3.47 -7.98 -2.19
C ILE A 379 -4.82 -8.72 -2.04
N LEU A 380 -4.99 -9.80 -2.77
CA LEU A 380 -6.17 -10.67 -2.72
C LEU A 380 -6.09 -11.65 -1.54
N PRO A 381 -7.21 -12.25 -1.09
CA PRO A 381 -7.25 -13.20 0.03
C PRO A 381 -6.25 -14.37 -0.07
N THR A 382 -5.79 -14.73 -1.27
CA THR A 382 -4.84 -15.82 -1.48
C THR A 382 -3.38 -15.43 -1.15
N GLY A 383 -3.08 -14.14 -1.08
CA GLY A 383 -1.74 -13.56 -1.08
C GLY A 383 -1.22 -13.16 -2.46
N ASP A 384 -1.96 -13.45 -3.53
CA ASP A 384 -1.68 -12.91 -4.86
C ASP A 384 -2.05 -11.42 -4.95
N LEU A 385 -1.47 -10.71 -5.91
CA LEU A 385 -1.72 -9.29 -6.11
C LEU A 385 -2.53 -9.08 -7.39
N LEU A 386 -3.52 -8.19 -7.33
CA LEU A 386 -4.31 -7.75 -8.47
C LEU A 386 -3.87 -6.35 -8.89
N LEU A 387 -3.38 -6.23 -10.12
CA LEU A 387 -3.14 -4.94 -10.78
C LEU A 387 -4.34 -4.62 -11.67
N ILE A 388 -5.04 -3.53 -11.36
CA ILE A 388 -6.33 -3.16 -11.98
C ILE A 388 -6.38 -1.65 -12.25
N ASN A 389 -7.35 -1.19 -13.05
CA ASN A 389 -7.54 0.23 -13.39
C ASN A 389 -6.35 0.89 -14.13
N GLY A 390 -6.52 2.14 -14.51
CA GLY A 390 -5.48 2.99 -15.09
C GLY A 390 -5.39 2.92 -16.61
N ALA A 391 -4.27 3.40 -17.15
CA ALA A 391 -4.05 3.54 -18.60
C ALA A 391 -2.67 3.09 -19.06
N LYS A 392 -2.51 2.91 -20.37
CA LYS A 392 -1.27 2.47 -21.02
C LYS A 392 -0.40 3.62 -21.51
N ALA A 393 -0.91 4.85 -21.56
CA ALA A 393 -0.16 6.02 -22.01
C ALA A 393 -0.55 7.29 -21.23
N GLY A 394 0.42 8.17 -21.01
CA GLY A 394 0.26 9.44 -20.30
C GLY A 394 0.59 9.36 -18.81
N THR A 395 -0.06 10.20 -18.00
CA THR A 395 0.17 10.35 -16.56
C THR A 395 -1.15 10.55 -15.82
N SER A 396 -1.10 10.52 -14.49
CA SER A 396 -2.16 11.12 -13.67
C SER A 396 -2.33 12.62 -13.95
N ALA A 397 -3.45 13.18 -13.48
CA ALA A 397 -4.02 14.50 -13.74
C ALA A 397 -5.15 14.51 -14.79
N TRP A 398 -5.81 15.65 -14.92
CA TRP A 398 -6.97 15.79 -15.79
C TRP A 398 -6.59 15.76 -17.27
N ASP A 399 -7.35 14.99 -18.06
CA ASP A 399 -7.12 14.76 -19.49
C ASP A 399 -5.68 14.36 -19.87
N ALA A 400 -4.93 13.79 -18.92
CA ALA A 400 -3.48 13.59 -19.03
C ALA A 400 -3.10 12.16 -19.47
N ALA A 401 -4.08 11.31 -19.77
CA ALA A 401 -3.88 9.92 -20.15
C ALA A 401 -4.78 9.46 -21.31
N GLU A 402 -4.29 8.45 -22.02
CA GLU A 402 -4.93 7.81 -23.16
C GLU A 402 -4.77 6.29 -23.08
N GLU A 403 -5.53 5.55 -23.89
CA GLU A 403 -5.51 4.08 -23.92
C GLU A 403 -5.83 3.43 -22.55
N PRO A 404 -7.10 3.45 -22.10
CA PRO A 404 -7.52 2.80 -20.86
C PRO A 404 -7.05 1.34 -20.78
N ASN A 405 -6.54 0.95 -19.62
CA ASN A 405 -6.06 -0.40 -19.39
C ASN A 405 -7.17 -1.29 -18.83
N PHE A 406 -7.99 -1.81 -19.74
CA PHE A 406 -9.13 -2.66 -19.42
C PHE A 406 -8.79 -4.01 -18.79
N THR A 407 -7.57 -4.52 -18.99
CA THR A 407 -7.17 -5.88 -18.61
C THR A 407 -6.52 -5.89 -17.22
N PRO A 408 -7.15 -6.49 -16.19
CA PRO A 408 -6.48 -6.74 -14.93
C PRO A 408 -5.40 -7.80 -15.08
N VAL A 409 -4.41 -7.76 -14.20
CA VAL A 409 -3.31 -8.72 -14.17
C VAL A 409 -3.19 -9.29 -12.76
N LEU A 410 -3.20 -10.61 -12.64
CA LEU A 410 -2.85 -11.31 -11.42
C LEU A 410 -1.33 -11.48 -11.36
N TYR A 411 -0.72 -11.09 -10.25
CA TYR A 411 0.68 -11.33 -9.93
C TYR A 411 0.78 -12.32 -8.77
N SER A 412 1.33 -13.51 -9.05
CA SER A 412 1.54 -14.55 -8.04
C SER A 412 2.99 -14.54 -7.54
N PRO A 413 3.28 -13.99 -6.34
CA PRO A 413 4.64 -13.71 -5.88
C PRO A 413 5.52 -14.95 -5.67
N GLU A 414 4.88 -16.10 -5.47
CA GLU A 414 5.52 -17.41 -5.22
C GLU A 414 5.90 -18.15 -6.50
N LYS A 415 5.33 -17.78 -7.65
CA LYS A 415 5.70 -18.40 -8.92
C LYS A 415 7.12 -18.00 -9.32
N PRO A 416 7.81 -18.83 -10.12
CA PRO A 416 9.10 -18.45 -10.69
C PRO A 416 9.01 -17.12 -11.44
N LYS A 417 10.13 -16.38 -11.43
CA LYS A 417 10.31 -15.17 -12.23
C LYS A 417 9.82 -15.41 -13.67
N TRP A 418 9.12 -14.44 -14.26
CA TRP A 418 8.51 -14.51 -15.61
C TRP A 418 7.26 -15.38 -15.74
N GLN A 419 6.84 -16.10 -14.69
CA GLN A 419 5.58 -16.86 -14.65
C GLN A 419 4.57 -16.26 -13.67
N ARG A 420 4.90 -15.11 -13.08
CA ARG A 420 4.12 -14.46 -12.02
C ARG A 420 2.89 -13.74 -12.56
N PHE A 421 2.92 -13.25 -13.80
CA PHE A 421 1.84 -12.43 -14.36
C PHE A 421 0.87 -13.24 -15.22
N ASN A 422 -0.43 -13.15 -14.92
CA ASN A 422 -1.51 -13.74 -15.70
C ASN A 422 -2.57 -12.69 -16.02
N LYS A 423 -2.97 -12.58 -17.30
CA LYS A 423 -4.04 -11.67 -17.72
C LYS A 423 -5.39 -12.24 -17.28
N LEU A 424 -6.26 -11.37 -16.80
CA LEU A 424 -7.64 -11.70 -16.42
C LEU A 424 -8.63 -11.10 -17.42
N LYS A 425 -9.91 -11.42 -17.27
CA LYS A 425 -10.98 -10.91 -18.15
C LYS A 425 -11.03 -9.38 -18.09
N PRO A 426 -11.06 -8.68 -19.23
CA PRO A 426 -11.10 -7.22 -19.24
C PRO A 426 -12.47 -6.66 -18.83
N SER A 427 -12.47 -5.50 -18.17
CA SER A 427 -13.67 -4.67 -18.03
C SER A 427 -13.98 -3.97 -19.36
N GLN A 428 -15.20 -3.45 -19.50
CA GLN A 428 -15.60 -2.58 -20.62
C GLN A 428 -15.64 -1.09 -20.22
N ILE A 429 -15.37 -0.78 -18.96
CA ILE A 429 -15.45 0.57 -18.40
C ILE A 429 -14.03 1.15 -18.22
N PRO A 430 -13.73 2.34 -18.78
CA PRO A 430 -12.43 2.97 -18.59
C PRO A 430 -12.32 3.54 -17.17
N ARG A 431 -11.55 2.86 -16.31
CA ARG A 431 -11.23 3.30 -14.94
C ARG A 431 -9.93 4.10 -14.96
N MET A 432 -10.02 5.41 -15.14
CA MET A 432 -8.90 6.33 -15.38
C MET A 432 -8.49 7.07 -14.08
N TYR A 433 -7.90 8.27 -14.19
CA TYR A 433 -7.49 9.07 -13.04
C TYR A 433 -8.67 9.32 -12.10
N HIS A 434 -8.46 9.12 -10.78
CA HIS A 434 -9.51 9.11 -9.74
C HIS A 434 -10.46 7.90 -9.74
N SER A 435 -10.08 6.76 -10.35
CA SER A 435 -10.70 5.48 -9.99
C SER A 435 -10.10 4.92 -8.70
N SER A 436 -10.88 4.14 -7.95
CA SER A 436 -10.41 3.43 -6.76
C SER A 436 -11.01 2.03 -6.68
N SER A 437 -10.36 1.16 -5.93
CA SER A 437 -10.81 -0.21 -5.71
C SER A 437 -10.53 -0.73 -4.29
N ALA A 438 -11.31 -1.72 -3.87
CA ALA A 438 -11.21 -2.35 -2.55
C ALA A 438 -11.56 -3.84 -2.60
N VAL A 439 -10.79 -4.66 -1.88
CA VAL A 439 -11.12 -6.08 -1.66
C VAL A 439 -12.26 -6.18 -0.64
N LEU A 440 -13.31 -6.90 -0.99
CA LEU A 440 -14.49 -7.12 -0.16
C LEU A 440 -14.36 -8.41 0.67
N PRO A 441 -15.12 -8.54 1.77
CA PRO A 441 -15.12 -9.75 2.59
C PRO A 441 -15.59 -11.00 1.84
N ASP A 442 -16.39 -10.86 0.78
CA ASP A 442 -16.80 -11.99 -0.06
C ASP A 442 -15.70 -12.48 -1.03
N GLY A 443 -14.53 -11.83 -1.03
CA GLY A 443 -13.40 -12.12 -1.89
C GLY A 443 -13.47 -11.45 -3.26
N LYS A 444 -14.53 -10.68 -3.57
CA LYS A 444 -14.60 -9.86 -4.79
C LYS A 444 -13.83 -8.56 -4.62
N VAL A 445 -13.62 -7.84 -5.70
CA VAL A 445 -13.01 -6.51 -5.71
C VAL A 445 -14.04 -5.49 -6.20
N LEU A 446 -14.37 -4.51 -5.36
CA LEU A 446 -15.21 -3.38 -5.74
C LEU A 446 -14.38 -2.38 -6.55
N VAL A 447 -14.95 -1.83 -7.62
CA VAL A 447 -14.30 -0.85 -8.49
C VAL A 447 -15.29 0.28 -8.82
N ALA A 448 -14.89 1.52 -8.58
CA ALA A 448 -15.70 2.71 -8.85
C ALA A 448 -14.84 3.93 -9.23
N GLY A 449 -15.48 5.05 -9.61
CA GLY A 449 -14.81 6.17 -10.29
C GLY A 449 -14.47 5.81 -11.74
N SER A 450 -13.88 6.63 -12.57
CA SER A 450 -13.01 7.78 -12.36
C SER A 450 -13.66 9.14 -12.60
N ASN A 451 -12.94 10.19 -12.24
CA ASN A 451 -13.20 11.55 -12.70
C ASN A 451 -11.93 12.19 -13.25
N THR A 452 -11.69 12.06 -14.55
CA THR A 452 -10.46 12.56 -15.18
C THR A 452 -10.53 14.05 -15.56
N HIS A 453 -11.44 14.83 -14.96
CA HIS A 453 -11.81 16.19 -15.39
C HIS A 453 -11.81 17.21 -14.26
N ALA A 454 -11.68 18.49 -14.63
CA ALA A 454 -11.74 19.62 -13.72
C ALA A 454 -13.16 19.94 -13.19
N THR A 455 -14.18 19.23 -13.68
CA THR A 455 -15.57 19.25 -13.23
C THR A 455 -16.22 17.91 -13.61
N TYR A 456 -17.40 17.60 -13.10
CA TYR A 456 -18.14 16.42 -13.56
C TYR A 456 -18.51 16.59 -15.04
N ASP A 457 -17.99 15.74 -15.91
CA ASP A 457 -18.27 15.74 -17.35
C ASP A 457 -18.67 14.34 -17.83
N PHE A 458 -19.96 14.18 -18.09
CA PHE A 458 -20.55 12.93 -18.55
C PHE A 458 -20.53 12.75 -20.07
N LYS A 459 -20.00 13.73 -20.83
CA LYS A 459 -19.98 13.73 -22.30
C LYS A 459 -18.57 13.64 -22.87
N ALA A 460 -17.54 13.79 -22.04
CA ALA A 460 -16.16 13.62 -22.44
C ALA A 460 -15.87 12.22 -22.98
N LYS A 461 -14.75 12.08 -23.70
CA LYS A 461 -14.26 10.80 -24.25
C LYS A 461 -14.15 9.71 -23.17
N TYR A 462 -13.63 10.09 -22.01
CA TYR A 462 -13.59 9.28 -20.80
C TYR A 462 -14.45 10.00 -19.75
N PRO A 463 -15.77 9.74 -19.70
CA PRO A 463 -16.67 10.52 -18.86
C PRO A 463 -16.41 10.29 -17.37
N THR A 464 -16.87 11.20 -16.54
CA THR A 464 -16.98 10.96 -15.09
C THR A 464 -17.86 9.73 -14.86
N GLU A 465 -17.29 8.67 -14.30
CA GLU A 465 -17.89 7.34 -14.24
C GLU A 465 -18.59 7.12 -12.89
N MET A 466 -19.88 6.78 -12.98
CA MET A 466 -20.78 6.64 -11.82
C MET A 466 -21.23 5.21 -11.58
N ARG A 467 -20.87 4.28 -12.47
CA ARG A 467 -21.16 2.86 -12.33
C ARG A 467 -20.20 2.22 -11.36
N VAL A 468 -20.73 1.34 -10.52
CA VAL A 468 -19.96 0.50 -9.61
C VAL A 468 -19.90 -0.90 -10.19
N GLU A 469 -18.69 -1.42 -10.35
CA GLU A 469 -18.44 -2.80 -10.76
C GLU A 469 -17.95 -3.63 -9.57
N LYS A 470 -18.25 -4.93 -9.60
CA LYS A 470 -17.49 -5.93 -8.85
C LYS A 470 -16.75 -6.83 -9.83
N PHE A 471 -15.47 -7.02 -9.54
CA PHE A 471 -14.64 -8.03 -10.19
C PHE A 471 -14.59 -9.28 -9.30
N SER A 472 -14.93 -10.43 -9.89
CA SER A 472 -14.79 -11.75 -9.28
C SER A 472 -13.52 -12.41 -9.82
N PRO A 473 -12.48 -12.59 -8.99
CA PRO A 473 -11.27 -13.30 -9.40
C PRO A 473 -11.55 -14.79 -9.68
N PRO A 474 -10.64 -15.50 -10.38
CA PRO A 474 -10.83 -16.89 -10.79
C PRO A 474 -11.15 -17.87 -9.65
N TYR A 475 -10.65 -17.60 -8.44
CA TYR A 475 -10.95 -18.43 -7.26
C TYR A 475 -12.43 -18.39 -6.83
N LEU A 476 -13.26 -17.52 -7.40
CA LEU A 476 -14.71 -17.46 -7.18
C LEU A 476 -15.52 -18.12 -8.32
N ALA A 477 -14.86 -18.74 -9.30
CA ALA A 477 -15.54 -19.43 -10.38
C ALA A 477 -16.40 -20.60 -9.86
N ALA A 478 -17.46 -20.96 -10.59
CA ALA A 478 -18.45 -21.93 -10.13
C ALA A 478 -17.85 -23.32 -9.86
N GLU A 479 -16.88 -23.73 -10.67
CA GLU A 479 -16.11 -24.97 -10.55
C GLU A 479 -15.26 -25.04 -9.28
N MET A 480 -14.89 -23.88 -8.71
CA MET A 480 -14.10 -23.78 -7.48
C MET A 480 -14.98 -23.80 -6.21
N ALA A 481 -16.30 -23.66 -6.34
CA ALA A 481 -17.21 -23.51 -5.20
C ALA A 481 -17.14 -24.68 -4.21
N GLN A 482 -16.93 -25.91 -4.70
CA GLN A 482 -16.81 -27.11 -3.86
C GLN A 482 -15.56 -27.14 -2.97
N PHE A 483 -14.53 -26.37 -3.32
CA PHE A 483 -13.27 -26.31 -2.57
C PHE A 483 -13.25 -25.16 -1.56
N ARG A 484 -14.26 -24.28 -1.62
CA ARG A 484 -14.32 -23.06 -0.82
C ARG A 484 -14.64 -23.37 0.65
N PRO A 485 -13.72 -23.08 1.59
CA PRO A 485 -14.02 -23.24 3.01
C PRO A 485 -15.10 -22.26 3.47
N GLN A 486 -15.94 -22.67 4.40
CA GLN A 486 -16.87 -21.79 5.10
C GLN A 486 -16.39 -21.57 6.53
N ILE A 487 -16.10 -20.33 6.92
CA ILE A 487 -15.83 -20.00 8.33
C ILE A 487 -17.17 -19.98 9.08
N MET A 488 -17.22 -20.69 10.21
CA MET A 488 -18.33 -20.65 11.15
C MET A 488 -18.05 -19.56 12.19
N GLU A 489 -18.43 -18.32 11.85
CA GLU A 489 -18.06 -17.13 12.61
C GLU A 489 -18.58 -17.13 14.05
N GLU A 490 -19.72 -17.77 14.31
CA GLU A 490 -20.37 -17.83 15.61
C GLU A 490 -19.61 -18.69 16.63
N PHE A 491 -18.74 -19.59 16.16
CA PHE A 491 -17.90 -20.44 17.02
C PHE A 491 -16.43 -20.01 17.04
N SER A 492 -16.03 -19.11 16.13
CA SER A 492 -14.63 -18.70 15.96
C SER A 492 -14.24 -17.52 16.85
N ASP A 493 -12.97 -17.48 17.24
CA ASP A 493 -12.42 -16.38 18.04
C ASP A 493 -12.30 -15.11 17.18
N LYS A 494 -12.78 -13.98 17.72
CA LYS A 494 -12.77 -12.67 17.03
C LYS A 494 -11.86 -11.63 17.68
N GLN A 495 -11.46 -11.86 18.92
CA GLN A 495 -10.57 -10.98 19.69
C GLN A 495 -9.25 -11.72 19.87
N LEU A 496 -8.21 -11.22 19.22
CA LEU A 496 -6.90 -11.84 19.16
C LEU A 496 -5.97 -11.13 20.13
N ILE A 497 -5.11 -11.92 20.78
CA ILE A 497 -4.05 -11.42 21.67
C ILE A 497 -2.72 -11.75 20.99
N TYR A 498 -1.80 -10.80 20.93
CA TYR A 498 -0.50 -11.00 20.30
C TYR A 498 0.22 -12.27 20.80
N GLY A 499 0.70 -13.09 19.87
CA GLY A 499 1.44 -14.33 20.12
C GLY A 499 0.62 -15.48 20.71
N GLN A 500 -0.68 -15.30 20.94
CA GLN A 500 -1.56 -16.35 21.46
C GLN A 500 -2.22 -17.16 20.35
N ASN A 501 -2.58 -18.40 20.69
CA ASN A 501 -3.36 -19.24 19.80
C ASN A 501 -4.83 -18.79 19.78
N PHE A 502 -5.47 -18.91 18.63
CA PHE A 502 -6.90 -18.74 18.46
C PHE A 502 -7.46 -19.82 17.51
N LYS A 503 -8.76 -20.02 17.56
CA LYS A 503 -9.47 -21.05 16.79
C LYS A 503 -10.35 -20.43 15.73
N VAL A 504 -10.23 -20.97 14.52
CA VAL A 504 -11.16 -20.70 13.41
C VAL A 504 -11.90 -21.99 13.10
N TYR A 505 -13.19 -22.01 13.37
CA TYR A 505 -14.04 -23.15 13.03
C TYR A 505 -14.48 -23.05 11.58
N ILE A 506 -14.40 -24.17 10.86
CA ILE A 506 -14.69 -24.24 9.44
C ILE A 506 -15.64 -25.39 9.12
N ASN A 507 -16.32 -25.27 7.99
CA ASN A 507 -16.95 -26.37 7.31
C ASN A 507 -16.29 -26.52 5.94
N LEU A 508 -15.68 -27.69 5.71
CA LEU A 508 -15.06 -28.07 4.46
C LEU A 508 -15.26 -29.57 4.24
N THR A 509 -15.79 -29.94 3.08
CA THR A 509 -16.10 -31.35 2.75
C THR A 509 -14.85 -32.17 2.49
N ALA A 510 -13.79 -31.54 1.97
CA ALA A 510 -12.53 -32.22 1.68
C ALA A 510 -11.75 -32.52 2.97
N GLU A 511 -11.12 -33.69 3.01
CA GLU A 511 -10.08 -33.96 4.01
C GLU A 511 -8.85 -33.11 3.71
N VAL A 512 -8.47 -32.29 4.68
CA VAL A 512 -7.34 -31.36 4.56
C VAL A 512 -6.28 -31.66 5.60
N VAL A 513 -5.03 -31.51 5.17
CA VAL A 513 -3.87 -31.48 6.08
C VAL A 513 -3.35 -30.06 6.20
N MET A 514 -2.41 -29.83 7.14
CA MET A 514 -1.85 -28.50 7.39
C MET A 514 -1.31 -27.82 6.12
N GLY A 515 -0.66 -28.59 5.24
CA GLY A 515 -0.13 -28.11 3.97
C GLY A 515 -1.17 -27.77 2.91
N ASP A 516 -2.46 -28.03 3.11
CA ASP A 516 -3.51 -27.66 2.15
C ASP A 516 -4.13 -26.29 2.48
N ILE A 517 -3.86 -25.75 3.68
CA ILE A 517 -4.53 -24.58 4.24
C ILE A 517 -3.56 -23.44 4.50
N LYS A 518 -4.00 -22.23 4.16
CA LYS A 518 -3.37 -20.96 4.56
C LYS A 518 -4.42 -20.11 5.27
N VAL A 519 -4.05 -19.49 6.38
CA VAL A 519 -4.89 -18.46 7.02
C VAL A 519 -4.23 -17.12 6.78
N THR A 520 -4.93 -16.21 6.09
CA THR A 520 -4.42 -14.87 5.79
C THR A 520 -5.14 -13.83 6.62
N MET A 521 -4.43 -12.80 7.07
CA MET A 521 -4.96 -11.67 7.85
C MET A 521 -4.64 -10.37 7.11
N TYR A 522 -5.67 -9.57 6.80
CA TYR A 522 -5.56 -8.41 5.92
C TYR A 522 -6.35 -7.20 6.45
N PRO A 523 -5.68 -6.06 6.72
CA PRO A 523 -6.35 -4.80 7.00
C PRO A 523 -6.77 -4.16 5.67
N PRO A 524 -8.05 -3.79 5.47
CA PRO A 524 -8.46 -3.18 4.22
C PRO A 524 -7.82 -1.80 4.01
N PRO A 525 -7.18 -1.56 2.85
CA PRO A 525 -6.51 -0.31 2.58
C PRO A 525 -7.49 0.84 2.32
N PHE A 526 -6.95 2.04 2.47
CA PHE A 526 -7.52 3.23 1.89
C PHE A 526 -6.93 3.46 0.50
N THR A 527 -7.74 3.32 -0.55
CA THR A 527 -7.28 3.43 -1.93
C THR A 527 -7.61 4.80 -2.49
N THR A 528 -6.62 5.48 -3.06
CA THR A 528 -6.80 6.72 -3.82
C THR A 528 -5.60 6.96 -4.74
N HIS A 529 -5.82 7.58 -5.90
CA HIS A 529 -4.75 8.02 -6.81
C HIS A 529 -3.73 6.93 -7.21
N GLY A 530 -4.18 5.67 -7.31
CA GLY A 530 -3.33 4.52 -7.68
C GLY A 530 -2.52 3.92 -6.52
N PHE A 531 -2.76 4.36 -5.27
CA PHE A 531 -2.10 3.82 -4.10
C PHE A 531 -3.10 3.36 -3.03
N SER A 532 -2.96 2.09 -2.63
CA SER A 532 -3.72 1.45 -1.55
C SER A 532 -2.93 1.53 -0.25
N GLN A 533 -3.16 2.60 0.49
CA GLN A 533 -2.45 2.96 1.72
C GLN A 533 -2.81 2.02 2.87
N GLY A 534 -1.82 1.62 3.66
CA GLY A 534 -2.01 0.78 4.84
C GLY A 534 -2.22 -0.70 4.58
N GLN A 535 -2.27 -1.18 3.32
CA GLN A 535 -2.39 -2.61 3.07
C GLN A 535 -1.17 -3.39 3.56
N ARG A 536 -1.42 -4.51 4.24
CA ARG A 536 -0.38 -5.41 4.75
C ARG A 536 -0.99 -6.78 5.00
N MET A 537 -0.72 -7.75 4.14
CA MET A 537 -1.20 -9.11 4.38
C MET A 537 -0.20 -9.89 5.23
N LEU A 538 -0.71 -10.64 6.20
CA LEU A 538 0.04 -11.68 6.89
C LEU A 538 -0.48 -13.05 6.49
N ILE A 539 0.43 -13.99 6.27
CA ILE A 539 0.15 -15.42 6.24
C ILE A 539 0.51 -15.95 7.63
N LEU A 540 -0.49 -16.40 8.38
CA LEU A 540 -0.35 -16.76 9.80
C LEU A 540 0.18 -18.18 9.99
N GLY A 541 0.87 -18.40 11.11
CA GLY A 541 1.32 -19.72 11.55
C GLY A 541 0.17 -20.60 12.00
N LEU A 542 0.23 -21.90 11.68
CA LEU A 542 -0.78 -22.90 12.06
C LEU A 542 -0.18 -23.91 13.03
N ASN A 543 -0.92 -24.27 14.07
CA ASN A 543 -0.57 -25.37 14.99
C ASN A 543 -1.30 -26.66 14.65
N GLU A 544 -2.54 -26.55 14.17
CA GLU A 544 -3.39 -27.69 13.89
C GLU A 544 -4.37 -27.34 12.76
N VAL A 545 -4.61 -28.31 11.86
CA VAL A 545 -5.63 -28.22 10.81
C VAL A 545 -6.42 -29.51 10.82
N THR A 546 -7.73 -29.37 10.97
CA THR A 546 -8.72 -30.44 10.79
C THR A 546 -9.82 -29.93 9.86
N ASN A 547 -10.75 -30.79 9.46
CA ASN A 547 -11.87 -30.39 8.61
C ASN A 547 -12.89 -29.46 9.32
N THR A 548 -12.82 -29.34 10.65
CA THR A 548 -13.79 -28.58 11.46
C THR A 548 -13.18 -27.41 12.22
N VAL A 549 -11.89 -27.47 12.54
CA VAL A 549 -11.19 -26.42 13.29
C VAL A 549 -9.74 -26.28 12.84
N ILE A 550 -9.31 -25.03 12.76
CA ILE A 550 -7.92 -24.64 12.54
C ILE A 550 -7.45 -23.92 13.80
N SER A 551 -6.33 -24.36 14.38
CA SER A 551 -5.62 -23.62 15.42
C SER A 551 -4.54 -22.77 14.78
N VAL A 552 -4.65 -21.45 14.96
CA VAL A 552 -3.80 -20.43 14.36
C VAL A 552 -3.06 -19.68 15.46
N VAL A 553 -1.86 -19.17 15.17
CA VAL A 553 -1.09 -18.31 16.07
C VAL A 553 -1.26 -16.85 15.62
N ALA A 554 -1.73 -15.98 16.51
CA ALA A 554 -1.77 -14.54 16.25
C ALA A 554 -0.34 -14.00 16.12
N PRO A 555 -0.11 -12.96 15.28
CA PRO A 555 1.22 -12.33 15.17
C PRO A 555 1.78 -11.94 16.54
N PRO A 556 3.10 -12.02 16.77
CA PRO A 556 3.67 -11.81 18.11
C PRO A 556 3.77 -10.33 18.52
N SER A 557 3.65 -9.37 17.60
CA SER A 557 3.74 -7.95 17.94
C SER A 557 3.07 -7.02 16.94
N GLY A 558 2.80 -5.78 17.39
CA GLY A 558 2.26 -4.70 16.56
C GLY A 558 3.17 -4.27 15.40
N LYS A 559 4.47 -4.57 15.44
CA LYS A 559 5.37 -4.35 14.29
C LYS A 559 4.97 -5.21 13.10
N LEU A 560 4.49 -6.43 13.37
CA LEU A 560 4.01 -7.36 12.35
C LEU A 560 2.54 -7.10 12.00
N ALA A 561 1.68 -6.84 12.97
CA ALA A 561 0.28 -6.50 12.72
C ALA A 561 -0.13 -5.37 13.67
N PRO A 562 -0.08 -4.10 13.25
CA PRO A 562 -0.53 -2.98 14.08
C PRO A 562 -1.92 -3.22 14.69
N PRO A 563 -2.21 -2.71 15.90
CA PRO A 563 -3.48 -2.98 16.57
C PRO A 563 -4.66 -2.48 15.74
N GLY A 564 -5.74 -3.24 15.68
CA GLY A 564 -6.91 -2.87 14.90
C GLY A 564 -7.68 -4.04 14.30
N TYR A 565 -8.49 -3.72 13.30
CA TYR A 565 -9.39 -4.67 12.64
C TYR A 565 -8.81 -5.24 11.36
N TYR A 566 -8.98 -6.55 11.19
CA TYR A 566 -8.48 -7.30 10.05
C TYR A 566 -9.57 -8.26 9.54
N LEU A 567 -9.55 -8.52 8.25
CA LEU A 567 -10.23 -9.67 7.66
C LEU A 567 -9.32 -10.88 7.73
N ILE A 568 -9.81 -11.97 8.32
CA ILE A 568 -9.20 -13.29 8.20
C ILE A 568 -9.91 -14.09 7.11
N PHE A 569 -9.13 -14.73 6.25
CA PHE A 569 -9.60 -15.71 5.26
C PHE A 569 -8.92 -17.05 5.50
N VAL A 570 -9.67 -18.13 5.29
CA VAL A 570 -9.13 -19.48 5.19
C VAL A 570 -9.04 -19.83 3.71
N VAL A 571 -7.83 -20.12 3.24
CA VAL A 571 -7.54 -20.42 1.84
C VAL A 571 -7.18 -21.89 1.72
N HIS A 572 -7.97 -22.64 0.97
CA HIS A 572 -7.72 -24.04 0.66
C HIS A 572 -7.16 -24.15 -0.75
N ARG A 573 -5.84 -24.39 -0.86
CA ARG A 573 -5.12 -24.57 -2.13
C ARG A 573 -5.49 -23.52 -3.20
N GLY A 574 -5.46 -22.24 -2.82
CA GLY A 574 -5.79 -21.11 -3.69
C GLY A 574 -7.26 -20.65 -3.69
N VAL A 575 -8.19 -21.36 -3.02
CA VAL A 575 -9.60 -20.98 -2.94
C VAL A 575 -9.93 -20.38 -1.55
N PRO A 576 -10.23 -19.07 -1.45
CA PRO A 576 -10.49 -18.41 -0.17
C PRO A 576 -11.94 -18.53 0.27
N SER A 577 -12.15 -18.63 1.58
CA SER A 577 -13.45 -18.49 2.23
C SER A 577 -14.06 -17.09 2.03
N LYS A 578 -15.27 -16.88 2.53
CA LYS A 578 -15.66 -15.51 2.92
C LYS A 578 -14.81 -15.09 4.12
N GLY A 579 -14.39 -13.83 4.16
CA GLY A 579 -13.60 -13.25 5.23
C GLY A 579 -14.43 -12.97 6.48
N MET A 580 -13.82 -13.17 7.64
CA MET A 580 -14.38 -12.86 8.96
C MET A 580 -13.58 -11.71 9.58
N TRP A 581 -14.28 -10.73 10.16
CA TRP A 581 -13.61 -9.67 10.92
C TRP A 581 -13.10 -10.17 12.26
N VAL A 582 -11.85 -9.83 12.56
CA VAL A 582 -11.21 -10.00 13.86
C VAL A 582 -10.58 -8.67 14.29
N GLN A 583 -10.34 -8.53 15.58
CA GLN A 583 -9.59 -7.42 16.15
C GLN A 583 -8.39 -7.97 16.92
N ILE A 584 -7.22 -7.35 16.75
CA ILE A 584 -6.02 -7.66 17.54
C ILE A 584 -5.61 -6.46 18.37
N GLN A 585 -5.26 -6.72 19.64
CA GLN A 585 -4.83 -5.71 20.62
C GLN A 585 -3.71 -6.22 21.51
#